data_AF-A0A2W6AUL9-F1
#
_entry.id   AF-A0A2W6AUL9-F1
#
_cell.length_a   1.000
_cell.length_b   1.000
_cell.length_c   1.000
_cell.angle_alpha   90.00
_cell.angle_beta   90.00
_cell.angle_gamma   90.00
#
_symmetry.space_group_name_H-M   'P 1'
#
loop_
_entity.id
_entity.type
_entity.pdbx_description
1 polymer ?
#
loop_
_entity_poly.entity_id
_entity_poly.type
_entity_poly.pdbx_seq_one_letter_code
_entity_poly.pdbx_strand_id
1 'polypeptide(L)'
;MTPRDAATTRPVVPRDAATVVLLRDRPGGVEVFLLRRVLAMAFAGGMTAFPGGSVDARDAEAALRWIGPDPATWAERFGASAAVARAIAAAAVRETFEEAGVLLAAGTVMDRDWTAERVALERRELSLADLLTRHRLSLRTELLAPWSHWITPEIEPRRYDTRFLVAAVPAGQRTVQTTGEADDVAWARPADALAELASGHRRMFAPTIVTLREIAGYDAVADVVAAAPDRPIGAVLPTVRGRQVLLPDGSAFPVPGAPR
;
A
#
# COMPACT_ATOMS: atom_id res chain seq x y z
N MET A 1 -16.54 46.31 -6.99
CA MET A 1 -15.63 45.17 -7.20
C MET A 1 -15.23 44.66 -5.83
N THR A 2 -16.04 43.77 -5.25
CA THR A 2 -15.85 43.24 -3.90
C THR A 2 -14.87 42.06 -3.98
N PRO A 3 -13.89 41.95 -3.06
CA PRO A 3 -13.01 40.78 -3.02
C PRO A 3 -13.89 39.56 -2.74
N ARG A 4 -13.77 38.53 -3.57
CA ARG A 4 -14.38 37.22 -3.29
C ARG A 4 -13.65 36.68 -2.07
N ASP A 5 -14.33 36.63 -0.93
CA ASP A 5 -13.89 35.90 0.25
C ASP A 5 -13.54 34.47 -0.18
N ALA A 6 -12.25 34.16 -0.23
CA ALA A 6 -11.77 32.79 -0.26
C ALA A 6 -12.07 32.23 1.13
N ALA A 7 -13.28 31.70 1.32
CA ALA A 7 -13.61 30.90 2.49
C ALA A 7 -12.54 29.81 2.60
N THR A 8 -11.71 29.90 3.64
CA THR A 8 -10.67 28.93 3.95
C THR A 8 -11.36 27.66 4.45
N THR A 9 -11.86 26.84 3.53
CA THR A 9 -12.44 25.55 3.87
C THR A 9 -11.35 24.70 4.50
N ARG A 10 -11.51 24.35 5.77
CA ARG A 10 -10.60 23.47 6.51
C ARG A 10 -10.34 22.21 5.66
N PRO A 11 -9.07 21.81 5.43
CA PRO A 11 -8.77 20.62 4.67
C PRO A 11 -9.49 19.40 5.20
N VAL A 12 -9.93 18.51 4.30
CA VAL A 12 -10.55 17.23 4.66
C VAL A 12 -9.55 16.43 5.49
N VAL A 13 -10.00 15.82 6.59
CA VAL A 13 -9.15 14.95 7.40
C VAL A 13 -8.81 13.70 6.59
N PRO A 14 -7.53 13.34 6.43
CA PRO A 14 -7.15 12.15 5.68
C PRO A 14 -7.61 10.88 6.39
N ARG A 15 -7.98 9.86 5.62
CA ARG A 15 -8.32 8.53 6.14
C ARG A 15 -7.06 7.68 6.28
N ASP A 16 -6.92 6.94 7.37
CA ASP A 16 -5.84 5.97 7.51
C ASP A 16 -5.91 4.93 6.38
N ALA A 17 -4.75 4.59 5.83
CA ALA A 17 -4.60 3.62 4.76
C ALA A 17 -3.30 2.82 4.91
N ALA A 18 -3.28 1.63 4.33
CA ALA A 18 -2.10 0.78 4.27
C ALA A 18 -1.79 0.42 2.81
N THR A 19 -0.52 0.34 2.49
CA THR A 19 -0.03 -0.11 1.17
C THR A 19 1.12 -1.09 1.38
N VAL A 20 1.10 -2.21 0.67
CA VAL A 20 2.13 -3.25 0.77
C VAL A 20 2.86 -3.40 -0.57
N VAL A 21 4.13 -3.07 -0.56
CA VAL A 21 5.07 -3.36 -1.64
C VAL A 21 5.46 -4.83 -1.51
N LEU A 22 4.77 -5.68 -2.26
CA LEU A 22 5.02 -7.11 -2.25
C LEU A 22 6.19 -7.45 -3.18
N LEU A 23 7.16 -8.20 -2.67
CA LEU A 23 8.47 -8.40 -3.28
C LEU A 23 8.78 -9.88 -3.50
N ARG A 24 9.54 -10.17 -4.56
CA ARG A 24 10.13 -11.50 -4.77
C ARG A 24 11.51 -11.40 -5.41
N ASP A 25 12.35 -12.39 -5.15
CA ASP A 25 13.62 -12.56 -5.85
C ASP A 25 13.43 -13.31 -7.17
N ARG A 26 14.15 -12.86 -8.20
CA ARG A 26 14.27 -13.54 -9.50
C ARG A 26 15.71 -13.46 -10.02
N PRO A 27 16.09 -14.31 -10.98
CA PRO A 27 17.30 -14.06 -11.76
C PRO A 27 17.21 -12.66 -12.38
N GLY A 28 18.09 -11.74 -11.96
CA GLY A 28 18.03 -10.32 -12.35
C GLY A 28 17.68 -9.34 -11.23
N GLY A 29 17.42 -9.82 -10.01
CA GLY A 29 17.24 -9.02 -8.80
C GLY A 29 15.80 -9.02 -8.27
N VAL A 30 15.46 -7.98 -7.51
CA VAL A 30 14.14 -7.80 -6.90
C VAL A 30 13.08 -7.45 -7.95
N GLU A 31 11.93 -8.13 -7.89
CA GLU A 31 10.71 -7.72 -8.56
C GLU A 31 9.65 -7.26 -7.55
N VAL A 32 8.82 -6.30 -7.97
CA VAL A 32 7.69 -5.75 -7.23
C VAL A 32 6.38 -6.19 -7.87
N PHE A 33 5.37 -6.49 -7.04
CA PHE A 33 4.01 -6.71 -7.52
C PHE A 33 3.30 -5.36 -7.73
N LEU A 34 2.84 -5.12 -8.95
CA LEU A 34 2.17 -3.91 -9.36
C LEU A 34 0.79 -4.24 -9.90
N LEU A 35 -0.18 -3.38 -9.60
CA LEU A 35 -1.52 -3.43 -10.16
C LEU A 35 -1.82 -2.11 -10.86
N ARG A 36 -2.57 -2.17 -11.96
CA ARG A 36 -3.12 -0.98 -12.63
C ARG A 36 -4.61 -0.90 -12.34
N ARG A 37 -5.00 0.19 -11.69
CA ARG A 37 -6.39 0.49 -11.37
C ARG A 37 -7.21 0.63 -12.66
N VAL A 38 -8.43 0.11 -12.69
CA VAL A 38 -9.28 0.23 -13.88
C VAL A 38 -9.48 1.69 -14.27
N LEU A 39 -9.48 1.98 -15.58
CA LEU A 39 -9.59 3.35 -16.09
C LEU A 39 -10.87 4.08 -15.63
N ALA A 40 -11.97 3.34 -15.45
CA ALA A 40 -13.27 3.89 -15.08
C ALA A 40 -13.36 4.36 -13.61
N MET A 41 -12.35 4.10 -12.78
CA MET A 41 -12.35 4.55 -11.39
C MET A 41 -12.35 6.07 -11.27
N ALA A 42 -13.28 6.58 -10.45
CA ALA A 42 -13.43 8.01 -10.18
C ALA A 42 -12.20 8.67 -9.53
N PHE A 43 -11.29 7.88 -8.96
CA PHE A 43 -10.01 8.35 -8.45
C PHE A 43 -8.90 7.39 -8.89
N ALA A 44 -7.79 7.96 -9.36
CA ALA A 44 -6.60 7.20 -9.76
C ALA A 44 -6.82 6.17 -10.89
N GLY A 45 -7.85 6.33 -11.74
CA GLY A 45 -8.12 5.42 -12.85
C GLY A 45 -6.93 5.30 -13.83
N GLY A 46 -6.49 4.07 -14.08
CA GLY A 46 -5.34 3.73 -14.91
C GLY A 46 -3.98 4.09 -14.33
N MET A 47 -3.91 4.42 -13.02
CA MET A 47 -2.66 4.56 -12.29
C MET A 47 -2.17 3.19 -11.83
N THR A 48 -0.87 2.99 -11.90
CA THR A 48 -0.20 1.85 -11.28
C THR A 48 0.07 2.13 -9.81
N ALA A 49 -0.24 1.15 -8.97
CA ALA A 49 -0.06 1.16 -7.53
C ALA A 49 0.44 -0.21 -7.05
N PHE A 50 0.68 -0.30 -5.74
CA PHE A 50 0.87 -1.56 -5.03
C PHE A 50 -0.45 -1.96 -4.36
N PRO A 51 -0.58 -3.22 -3.88
CA PRO A 51 -1.69 -3.63 -3.05
C PRO A 51 -1.96 -2.67 -1.89
N GLY A 52 -3.20 -2.24 -1.69
CA GLY A 52 -3.51 -1.36 -0.57
C GLY A 52 -4.83 -0.60 -0.66
N GLY A 53 -5.28 -0.14 0.50
CA GLY A 53 -6.55 0.54 0.63
C GLY A 53 -6.74 1.19 1.99
N SER A 54 -7.96 1.67 2.23
CA SER A 54 -8.31 2.35 3.48
C SER A 54 -8.45 1.34 4.62
N VAL A 55 -8.10 1.77 5.83
CA VAL A 55 -8.43 1.03 7.04
C VAL A 55 -9.95 0.95 7.19
N ASP A 56 -10.48 -0.26 7.35
CA ASP A 56 -11.88 -0.54 7.69
C ASP A 56 -12.03 -0.62 9.22
N ALA A 57 -13.20 -0.27 9.74
CA ALA A 57 -13.46 -0.36 11.18
C ALA A 57 -13.23 -1.77 11.75
N ARG A 58 -13.43 -2.81 10.93
CA ARG A 58 -13.21 -4.22 11.27
C ARG A 58 -11.74 -4.62 11.35
N ASP A 59 -10.83 -3.82 10.79
CA ASP A 59 -9.38 -4.05 10.91
C ASP A 59 -8.89 -3.77 12.35
N ALA A 60 -9.66 -3.02 13.15
CA ALA A 60 -9.35 -2.74 14.54
C ALA A 60 -9.83 -3.82 15.53
N GLU A 61 -10.42 -4.92 15.05
CA GLU A 61 -11.00 -5.95 15.92
C GLU A 61 -9.95 -6.61 16.83
N ALA A 62 -10.26 -6.67 18.13
CA ALA A 62 -9.34 -7.16 19.16
C ALA A 62 -9.09 -8.69 19.10
N ALA A 63 -10.01 -9.45 18.49
CA ALA A 63 -9.99 -10.92 18.45
C ALA A 63 -8.91 -11.51 17.53
N LEU A 64 -8.16 -10.68 16.80
CA LEU A 64 -7.07 -11.11 15.92
C LEU A 64 -5.95 -11.78 16.72
N ARG A 65 -5.76 -13.09 16.50
CA ARG A 65 -4.54 -13.78 16.93
C ARG A 65 -3.36 -13.18 16.19
N TRP A 66 -2.31 -12.83 16.94
CA TRP A 66 -1.25 -11.96 16.47
C TRP A 66 0.11 -12.61 16.73
N ILE A 67 0.96 -12.61 15.72
CA ILE A 67 2.37 -12.99 15.79
C ILE A 67 3.19 -11.80 15.27
N GLY A 68 4.34 -11.56 15.90
CA GLY A 68 5.24 -10.46 15.59
C GLY A 68 5.18 -9.31 16.61
N PRO A 69 5.78 -8.15 16.27
CA PRO A 69 5.81 -6.99 17.15
C PRO A 69 4.41 -6.56 17.57
N ASP A 70 4.22 -6.20 18.83
CA ASP A 70 2.92 -5.80 19.33
C ASP A 70 2.46 -4.45 18.72
N PRO A 71 1.16 -4.12 18.80
CA PRO A 71 0.66 -2.86 18.25
C PRO A 71 1.31 -1.60 18.84
N ALA A 72 1.86 -1.65 20.06
CA ALA A 72 2.56 -0.50 20.65
C ALA A 72 3.91 -0.27 19.95
N THR A 73 4.64 -1.34 19.65
CA THR A 73 5.88 -1.28 18.86
C THR A 73 5.61 -0.71 17.46
N TRP A 74 4.52 -1.12 16.81
CA TRP A 74 4.10 -0.54 15.54
C TRP A 74 3.68 0.93 15.65
N ALA A 75 3.04 1.31 16.75
CA ALA A 75 2.60 2.68 17.01
C ALA A 75 3.78 3.65 17.07
N GLU A 76 4.87 3.26 17.73
CA GLU A 76 6.11 4.03 17.77
C GLU A 76 6.68 4.23 16.35
N ARG A 77 6.70 3.17 15.54
CA ARG A 77 7.19 3.22 14.15
C ARG A 77 6.35 4.08 13.22
N PHE A 78 5.03 4.16 13.45
CA PHE A 78 4.10 4.92 12.62
C PHE A 78 3.77 6.32 13.14
N GLY A 79 4.27 6.69 14.33
CA GLY A 79 3.88 7.91 15.01
C GLY A 79 2.37 7.99 15.24
N ALA A 80 1.75 6.87 15.63
CA ALA A 80 0.29 6.72 15.76
C ALA A 80 -0.10 6.15 17.12
N SER A 81 -1.40 5.96 17.37
CA SER A 81 -1.85 5.20 18.56
C SER A 81 -1.75 3.69 18.31
N ALA A 82 -1.66 2.88 19.37
CA ALA A 82 -1.66 1.41 19.26
C ALA A 82 -2.91 0.85 18.56
N ALA A 83 -4.06 1.52 18.70
CA ALA A 83 -5.29 1.13 18.01
C ALA A 83 -5.18 1.36 16.49
N VAL A 84 -4.67 2.54 16.08
CA VAL A 84 -4.45 2.86 14.67
C VAL A 84 -3.39 1.95 14.06
N ALA A 85 -2.30 1.70 14.78
CA ALA A 85 -1.21 0.83 14.33
C ALA A 85 -1.68 -0.62 14.12
N ARG A 86 -2.50 -1.16 15.03
CA ARG A 86 -3.17 -2.46 14.86
C ARG A 86 -3.98 -2.49 13.58
N ALA A 87 -4.83 -1.49 13.38
CA ALA A 87 -5.74 -1.42 12.25
C ALA A 87 -4.99 -1.27 10.91
N ILE A 88 -3.91 -0.49 10.87
CA ILE A 88 -3.03 -0.38 9.69
C ILE A 88 -2.39 -1.74 9.35
N ALA A 89 -1.85 -2.45 10.33
CA ALA A 89 -1.21 -3.75 10.08
C ALA A 89 -2.22 -4.80 9.60
N ALA A 90 -3.43 -4.82 10.19
CA ALA A 90 -4.51 -5.69 9.74
C ALA A 90 -4.99 -5.33 8.32
N ALA A 91 -5.20 -4.04 8.03
CA ALA A 91 -5.54 -3.55 6.70
C ALA A 91 -4.47 -3.94 5.66
N ALA A 92 -3.19 -3.82 6.00
CA ALA A 92 -2.09 -4.21 5.12
C ALA A 92 -2.20 -5.68 4.68
N VAL A 93 -2.48 -6.60 5.63
CA VAL A 93 -2.65 -8.02 5.31
C VAL A 93 -3.95 -8.28 4.55
N ARG A 94 -5.06 -7.64 4.95
CA ARG A 94 -6.35 -7.76 4.27
C ARG A 94 -6.24 -7.37 2.80
N GLU A 95 -5.75 -6.16 2.53
CA GLU A 95 -5.60 -5.61 1.17
C GLU A 95 -4.61 -6.46 0.34
N THR A 96 -3.52 -6.96 0.94
CA THR A 96 -2.60 -7.88 0.24
C THR A 96 -3.30 -9.18 -0.16
N PHE A 97 -4.20 -9.70 0.67
CA PHE A 97 -4.94 -10.90 0.36
C PHE A 97 -6.05 -10.65 -0.67
N GLU A 98 -6.80 -9.55 -0.54
CA GLU A 98 -7.82 -9.12 -1.49
C GLU A 98 -7.18 -8.91 -2.88
N GLU A 99 -6.12 -8.10 -2.99
CA GLU A 99 -5.58 -7.67 -4.28
C GLU A 99 -4.42 -8.53 -4.82
N ALA A 100 -3.73 -9.31 -3.98
CA ALA A 100 -2.63 -10.16 -4.45
C ALA A 100 -2.90 -11.66 -4.25
N GLY A 101 -3.91 -12.03 -3.45
CA GLY A 101 -4.16 -13.43 -3.07
C GLY A 101 -3.12 -14.01 -2.11
N VAL A 102 -2.24 -13.17 -1.55
CA VAL A 102 -1.19 -13.58 -0.62
C VAL A 102 -1.65 -13.28 0.81
N LEU A 103 -1.75 -14.31 1.64
CA LEU A 103 -2.19 -14.18 3.03
C LEU A 103 -0.97 -14.29 3.97
N LEU A 104 -0.66 -13.17 4.63
CA LEU A 104 0.44 -13.07 5.61
C LEU A 104 -0.03 -13.59 6.99
N ALA A 105 -0.14 -14.91 7.11
CA ALA A 105 -0.63 -15.57 8.31
C ALA A 105 0.11 -16.88 8.62
N ALA A 106 0.08 -17.30 9.89
CA ALA A 106 0.55 -18.59 10.36
C ALA A 106 -0.57 -19.63 10.34
N GLY A 107 -0.22 -20.87 10.00
CA GLY A 107 -1.14 -22.01 9.87
C GLY A 107 -1.14 -22.59 8.45
N THR A 108 -2.14 -23.41 8.13
CA THR A 108 -2.28 -24.01 6.79
C THR A 108 -2.90 -22.99 5.84
N VAL A 109 -2.03 -22.21 5.18
CA VAL A 109 -2.41 -21.22 4.16
C VAL A 109 -2.24 -21.75 2.74
N MET A 110 -1.28 -22.65 2.53
CA MET A 110 -0.94 -23.23 1.23
C MET A 110 -1.94 -24.31 0.78
N ASP A 111 -1.93 -24.59 -0.54
CA ASP A 111 -2.70 -25.65 -1.19
C ASP A 111 -4.23 -25.60 -0.95
N ARG A 112 -4.77 -24.38 -0.77
CA ARG A 112 -6.20 -24.11 -0.67
C ARG A 112 -6.62 -23.11 -1.75
N ASP A 113 -7.81 -23.32 -2.30
CA ASP A 113 -8.52 -22.29 -3.05
C ASP A 113 -9.16 -21.29 -2.08
N TRP A 114 -8.70 -20.05 -2.15
CA TRP A 114 -9.15 -18.93 -1.32
C TRP A 114 -10.15 -18.01 -2.04
N THR A 115 -10.59 -18.38 -3.24
CA THR A 115 -11.39 -17.51 -4.11
C THR A 115 -12.67 -17.02 -3.42
N ALA A 116 -13.39 -17.90 -2.74
CA ALA A 116 -14.65 -17.56 -2.07
C ALA A 116 -14.45 -16.57 -0.92
N GLU A 117 -13.46 -16.82 -0.06
CA GLU A 117 -13.14 -15.94 1.08
C GLU A 117 -12.63 -14.58 0.62
N ARG A 118 -11.83 -14.53 -0.46
CA ARG A 118 -11.35 -13.27 -1.04
C ARG A 118 -12.51 -12.42 -1.58
N VAL A 119 -13.40 -13.03 -2.37
CA VAL A 119 -14.59 -12.33 -2.88
C VAL A 119 -15.48 -11.83 -1.73
N ALA A 120 -15.64 -12.63 -0.67
CA ALA A 120 -16.41 -12.21 0.51
C ALA A 120 -15.76 -11.03 1.25
N LEU A 121 -14.42 -10.99 1.36
CA LEU A 121 -13.68 -9.85 1.92
C LEU A 121 -13.84 -8.59 1.08
N GLU A 122 -13.61 -8.68 -0.24
CA GLU A 122 -13.79 -7.59 -1.20
C GLU A 122 -15.20 -7.00 -1.13
N ARG A 123 -16.22 -7.85 -1.01
CA ARG A 123 -17.63 -7.46 -0.85
C ARG A 123 -18.00 -7.02 0.56
N ARG A 124 -17.06 -7.07 1.51
CA ARG A 124 -17.26 -6.74 2.93
C ARG A 124 -18.27 -7.63 3.63
N GLU A 125 -18.51 -8.83 3.12
CA GLU A 125 -19.38 -9.87 3.69
C GLU A 125 -18.65 -10.71 4.75
N LEU A 126 -17.32 -10.69 4.74
CA LEU A 126 -16.43 -11.36 5.70
C LEU A 126 -15.42 -10.32 6.23
N SER A 127 -15.04 -10.39 7.51
CA SER A 127 -13.92 -9.62 8.06
C SER A 127 -12.62 -10.44 8.03
N LEU A 128 -11.46 -9.78 8.05
CA LEU A 128 -10.18 -10.49 8.17
C LEU A 128 -10.13 -11.30 9.46
N ALA A 129 -10.65 -10.77 10.56
CA ALA A 129 -10.67 -11.45 11.85
C ALA A 129 -11.52 -12.72 11.84
N ASP A 130 -12.70 -12.67 11.20
CA ASP A 130 -13.56 -13.84 11.02
C ASP A 130 -12.91 -14.89 10.13
N LEU A 131 -12.28 -14.47 9.02
CA LEU A 131 -11.52 -15.37 8.15
C LEU A 131 -10.43 -16.09 8.96
N LEU A 132 -9.58 -15.35 9.65
CA LEU A 132 -8.47 -15.95 10.40
C LEU A 132 -8.98 -16.86 11.51
N THR A 133 -10.06 -16.48 12.21
CA THR A 133 -10.67 -17.30 13.27
C THR A 133 -11.23 -18.60 12.70
N ARG A 134 -12.05 -18.53 11.63
CA ARG A 134 -12.66 -19.68 10.97
C ARG A 134 -11.62 -20.71 10.52
N HIS A 135 -10.49 -20.23 10.01
CA HIS A 135 -9.42 -21.09 9.50
C HIS A 135 -8.31 -21.36 10.52
N ARG A 136 -8.48 -20.93 11.78
CA ARG A 136 -7.50 -21.08 12.88
C ARG A 136 -6.12 -20.51 12.53
N LEU A 137 -6.10 -19.44 11.77
CA LEU A 137 -4.89 -18.73 11.36
C LEU A 137 -4.56 -17.62 12.36
N SER A 138 -3.30 -17.21 12.37
CA SER A 138 -2.85 -16.04 13.15
C SER A 138 -2.18 -15.04 12.23
N LEU A 139 -2.51 -13.76 12.38
CA LEU A 139 -1.91 -12.67 11.62
C LEU A 139 -0.40 -12.62 11.90
N ARG A 140 0.42 -12.60 10.85
CA ARG A 140 1.88 -12.53 10.98
C ARG A 140 2.38 -11.16 10.60
N THR A 141 2.46 -10.27 11.58
CA THR A 141 2.92 -8.90 11.35
C THR A 141 4.42 -8.80 11.23
N GLU A 142 5.18 -9.76 11.73
CA GLU A 142 6.63 -9.85 11.52
C GLU A 142 7.02 -10.11 10.05
N LEU A 143 6.06 -10.43 9.18
CA LEU A 143 6.28 -10.50 7.73
C LEU A 143 6.17 -9.15 7.02
N LEU A 144 5.68 -8.12 7.71
CA LEU A 144 5.58 -6.76 7.23
C LEU A 144 6.73 -5.94 7.80
N ALA A 145 7.31 -5.07 6.98
CA ALA A 145 8.30 -4.12 7.44
C ALA A 145 7.91 -2.67 7.07
N PRO A 146 7.87 -1.72 8.03
CA PRO A 146 7.59 -0.31 7.75
C PRO A 146 8.55 0.29 6.72
N TRP A 147 8.05 1.01 5.70
CA TRP A 147 8.90 1.54 4.62
C TRP A 147 8.86 3.07 4.47
N SER A 148 7.66 3.65 4.37
CA SER A 148 7.47 5.11 4.27
C SER A 148 6.05 5.52 4.70
N HIS A 149 5.81 6.82 4.83
CA HIS A 149 4.54 7.37 5.30
C HIS A 149 4.16 8.60 4.47
N TRP A 150 3.00 8.54 3.81
CA TRP A 150 2.57 9.54 2.84
C TRP A 150 1.19 10.09 3.19
N ILE A 151 1.07 11.41 3.26
CA ILE A 151 -0.20 12.10 3.45
C ILE A 151 -0.57 12.79 2.14
N THR A 152 -1.78 12.54 1.66
CA THR A 152 -2.30 13.18 0.43
C THR A 152 -2.36 14.71 0.62
N PRO A 153 -2.00 15.52 -0.40
CA PRO A 153 -2.01 16.99 -0.30
C PRO A 153 -3.34 17.56 0.20
N GLU A 154 -3.28 18.68 0.92
CA GLU A 154 -4.46 19.30 1.56
C GLU A 154 -5.51 19.83 0.58
N ILE A 155 -5.10 20.14 -0.65
CA ILE A 155 -6.01 20.60 -1.73
C ILE A 155 -6.90 19.48 -2.27
N GLU A 156 -6.50 18.21 -2.06
CA GLU A 156 -7.26 17.09 -2.59
C GLU A 156 -8.54 16.85 -1.77
N PRO A 157 -9.70 16.66 -2.41
CA PRO A 157 -10.96 16.41 -1.71
C PRO A 157 -11.03 14.98 -1.13
N ARG A 158 -10.19 14.06 -1.62
CA ARG A 158 -10.04 12.69 -1.12
C ARG A 158 -8.62 12.53 -0.63
N ARG A 159 -8.46 12.37 0.69
CA ARG A 159 -7.15 12.32 1.33
C ARG A 159 -6.96 11.04 2.09
N TYR A 160 -5.75 10.51 1.99
CA TYR A 160 -5.28 9.33 2.69
C TYR A 160 -4.03 9.66 3.48
N ASP A 161 -3.93 9.04 4.65
CA ASP A 161 -2.78 9.03 5.54
C ASP A 161 -2.17 7.62 5.51
N THR A 162 -1.36 7.36 4.48
CA THR A 162 -0.98 6.01 4.05
C THR A 162 0.36 5.59 4.63
N ARG A 163 0.37 4.45 5.34
CA ARG A 163 1.60 3.75 5.73
C ARG A 163 1.97 2.74 4.65
N PHE A 164 3.16 2.89 4.10
CA PHE A 164 3.73 1.94 3.14
C PHE A 164 4.57 0.93 3.91
N LEU A 165 4.37 -0.34 3.61
CA LEU A 165 5.11 -1.47 4.15
C LEU A 165 5.71 -2.27 3.00
N VAL A 166 6.79 -2.99 3.25
CA VAL A 166 7.34 -4.00 2.34
C VAL A 166 7.08 -5.39 2.90
N ALA A 167 6.89 -6.37 2.02
CA ALA A 167 6.79 -7.78 2.40
C ALA A 167 7.37 -8.67 1.31
N ALA A 168 8.09 -9.72 1.70
CA ALA A 168 8.44 -10.81 0.79
C ALA A 168 7.21 -11.71 0.58
N VAL A 169 6.99 -12.20 -0.64
CA VAL A 169 5.99 -13.25 -0.89
C VAL A 169 6.42 -14.50 -0.10
N PRO A 170 5.57 -15.03 0.80
CA PRO A 170 5.88 -16.26 1.50
C PRO A 170 6.11 -17.42 0.52
N ALA A 171 7.14 -18.22 0.77
CA ALA A 171 7.49 -19.35 -0.09
C ALA A 171 6.27 -20.26 -0.32
N GLY A 172 6.04 -20.62 -1.59
CA GLY A 172 4.94 -21.50 -2.01
C GLY A 172 3.59 -20.82 -2.20
N GLN A 173 3.39 -19.57 -1.77
CA GLN A 173 2.22 -18.80 -2.17
C GLN A 173 2.41 -18.23 -3.59
N ARG A 174 1.31 -18.13 -4.33
CA ARG A 174 1.28 -17.53 -5.67
C ARG A 174 0.35 -16.34 -5.65
N THR A 175 0.78 -15.26 -6.29
CA THR A 175 -0.12 -14.14 -6.54
C THR A 175 -1.17 -14.53 -7.57
N VAL A 176 -2.37 -14.03 -7.39
CA VAL A 176 -3.45 -14.21 -8.35
C VAL A 176 -3.53 -13.02 -9.31
N GLN A 177 -4.19 -13.25 -10.45
CA GLN A 177 -4.68 -12.15 -11.27
C GLN A 177 -5.91 -11.58 -10.59
N THR A 178 -5.97 -10.27 -10.40
CA THR A 178 -7.15 -9.61 -9.84
C THR A 178 -8.26 -9.49 -10.86
N THR A 179 -9.51 -9.56 -10.40
CA THR A 179 -10.69 -9.20 -11.17
C THR A 179 -11.42 -8.06 -10.46
N GLY A 180 -11.88 -7.04 -11.18
CA GLY A 180 -12.66 -5.94 -10.60
C GLY A 180 -11.95 -4.59 -10.66
N GLU A 181 -11.28 -4.19 -9.57
CA GLU A 181 -10.72 -2.83 -9.40
C GLU A 181 -9.37 -2.61 -10.10
N ALA A 182 -8.71 -3.67 -10.55
CA ALA A 182 -7.52 -3.61 -11.40
C ALA A 182 -7.74 -4.36 -12.72
N ASP A 183 -7.27 -3.77 -13.83
CA ASP A 183 -7.37 -4.35 -15.18
C ASP A 183 -6.06 -4.99 -15.66
N ASP A 184 -4.98 -4.86 -14.89
CA ASP A 184 -3.67 -5.44 -15.16
C ASP A 184 -2.90 -5.65 -13.86
N VAL A 185 -2.25 -6.80 -13.71
CA VAL A 185 -1.29 -7.06 -12.63
C VAL A 185 -0.02 -7.67 -13.19
N ALA A 186 1.10 -7.16 -12.72
CA ALA A 186 2.41 -7.55 -13.21
C ALA A 186 3.42 -7.60 -12.08
N TRP A 187 4.30 -8.59 -12.16
CA TRP A 187 5.59 -8.53 -11.50
C TRP A 187 6.56 -7.80 -12.43
N ALA A 188 7.25 -6.78 -11.92
CA ALA A 188 8.22 -6.01 -12.69
C ALA A 188 9.44 -5.70 -11.86
N ARG A 189 10.61 -5.59 -12.49
CA ARG A 189 11.77 -4.98 -11.81
C ARG A 189 11.47 -3.48 -11.63
N PRO A 190 11.85 -2.87 -10.49
CA PRO A 190 11.58 -1.46 -10.25
C PRO A 190 12.16 -0.55 -11.35
N ALA A 191 13.34 -0.86 -11.87
CA ALA A 191 13.98 -0.13 -12.96
C ALA A 191 13.15 -0.15 -14.25
N ASP A 192 12.56 -1.29 -14.60
CA ASP A 192 11.75 -1.45 -15.81
C ASP A 192 10.44 -0.66 -15.70
N ALA A 193 9.76 -0.73 -14.55
CA ALA A 193 8.55 0.06 -14.29
C ALA A 193 8.82 1.58 -14.33
N LEU A 194 10.01 2.02 -13.89
CA LEU A 194 10.44 3.42 -13.99
C LEU A 194 10.77 3.83 -15.43
N ALA A 195 11.32 2.94 -16.25
CA ALA A 195 11.55 3.19 -17.68
C ALA A 195 10.22 3.30 -18.46
N GLU A 196 9.23 2.48 -18.11
CA GLU A 196 7.86 2.57 -18.65
C GLU A 196 7.17 3.88 -18.27
N LEU A 197 7.42 4.40 -17.05
CA LEU A 197 6.96 5.73 -16.65
C LEU A 197 7.59 6.83 -17.51
N ALA A 198 8.91 6.78 -17.71
CA ALA A 198 9.64 7.79 -18.48
C ALA A 198 9.15 7.84 -19.94
N SER A 199 8.88 6.68 -20.53
CA SER A 199 8.34 6.54 -21.89
C SER A 199 6.83 6.81 -21.99
N GLY A 200 6.11 6.96 -20.86
CA GLY A 200 4.68 7.26 -20.83
C GLY A 200 3.76 6.05 -20.92
N HIS A 201 4.31 4.82 -20.94
CA HIS A 201 3.53 3.57 -20.96
C HIS A 201 2.95 3.21 -19.58
N ARG A 202 3.50 3.77 -18.51
CA ARG A 202 3.00 3.60 -17.13
C ARG A 202 2.74 4.96 -16.49
N ARG A 203 1.66 5.07 -15.71
CA ARG A 203 1.33 6.26 -14.92
C ARG A 203 1.36 5.92 -13.44
N MET A 204 2.03 6.73 -12.63
CA MET A 204 2.23 6.48 -11.20
C MET A 204 2.18 7.79 -10.43
N PHE A 205 1.70 7.75 -9.18
CA PHE A 205 1.82 8.91 -8.28
C PHE A 205 3.21 8.94 -7.65
N ALA A 206 3.59 10.10 -7.12
CA ALA A 206 4.88 10.31 -6.46
C ALA A 206 5.24 9.23 -5.42
N PRO A 207 4.33 8.77 -4.53
CA PRO A 207 4.65 7.71 -3.57
C PRO A 207 5.14 6.42 -4.24
N THR A 208 4.47 5.97 -5.31
CA THR A 208 4.87 4.77 -6.06
C THR A 208 6.22 4.98 -6.74
N ILE A 209 6.43 6.13 -7.38
CA ILE A 209 7.69 6.44 -8.09
C ILE A 209 8.87 6.46 -7.13
N VAL A 210 8.73 7.15 -6.00
CA VAL A 210 9.79 7.23 -4.97
C VAL A 210 10.09 5.85 -4.42
N THR A 211 9.06 5.10 -4.05
CA THR A 211 9.22 3.72 -3.55
C THR A 211 9.98 2.84 -4.55
N LEU A 212 9.63 2.87 -5.83
CA LEU A 212 10.34 2.09 -6.85
C LEU A 212 11.82 2.51 -7.00
N ARG A 213 12.12 3.81 -6.90
CA ARG A 213 13.51 4.31 -6.96
C ARG A 213 14.33 3.82 -5.76
N GLU A 214 13.73 3.77 -4.58
CA GLU A 214 14.40 3.26 -3.39
C GLU A 214 14.63 1.75 -3.49
N ILE A 215 13.62 0.97 -3.91
CA ILE A 215 13.73 -0.48 -4.04
C ILE A 215 14.71 -0.87 -5.16
N ALA A 216 14.81 -0.07 -6.23
CA ALA A 216 15.82 -0.24 -7.28
C ALA A 216 17.28 -0.20 -6.77
N GLY A 217 17.51 0.32 -5.56
CA GLY A 217 18.83 0.35 -4.92
C GLY A 217 19.26 -0.97 -4.27
N TYR A 218 18.43 -2.02 -4.31
CA TYR A 218 18.69 -3.30 -3.65
C TYR A 218 18.70 -4.45 -4.65
N ASP A 219 19.61 -5.41 -4.43
CA ASP A 219 19.77 -6.58 -5.30
C ASP A 219 18.95 -7.79 -4.84
N ALA A 220 18.63 -7.88 -3.54
CA ALA A 220 17.84 -8.97 -2.96
C ALA A 220 16.72 -8.46 -2.04
N VAL A 221 15.62 -9.21 -1.97
CA VAL A 221 14.47 -8.87 -1.11
C VAL A 221 14.87 -8.86 0.38
N ALA A 222 15.78 -9.75 0.77
CA ALA A 222 16.30 -9.80 2.14
C ALA A 222 16.94 -8.47 2.55
N ASP A 223 17.67 -7.80 1.66
CA ASP A 223 18.32 -6.52 1.95
C ASP A 223 17.30 -5.39 2.10
N VAL A 224 16.25 -5.41 1.29
CA VAL A 224 15.12 -4.46 1.42
C VAL A 224 14.46 -4.63 2.79
N VAL A 225 14.11 -5.86 3.17
CA VAL A 225 13.45 -6.14 4.46
C VAL A 225 14.38 -5.81 5.63
N ALA A 226 15.68 -6.10 5.52
CA ALA A 226 16.67 -5.79 6.54
C ALA A 226 16.94 -4.28 6.71
N ALA A 227 16.72 -3.47 5.67
CA ALA A 227 16.86 -2.02 5.76
C ALA A 227 15.69 -1.37 6.51
N ALA A 228 14.48 -1.93 6.43
CA ALA A 228 13.27 -1.35 6.98
C ALA A 228 13.33 -0.99 8.49
N PRO A 229 13.90 -1.82 9.39
CA PRO A 229 14.03 -1.49 10.81
C PRO A 229 14.68 -0.14 11.11
N ASP A 230 15.72 0.26 10.39
CA ASP A 230 16.48 1.49 10.69
C ASP A 230 15.99 2.72 9.90
N ARG A 231 14.99 2.54 9.01
CA ARG A 231 14.44 3.63 8.21
C ARG A 231 13.67 4.63 9.09
N PRO A 232 13.98 5.93 9.02
CA PRO A 232 13.14 6.96 9.61
C PRO A 232 11.84 7.07 8.83
N ILE A 233 10.71 7.00 9.54
CA ILE A 233 9.38 7.08 8.94
C ILE A 233 8.73 8.38 9.38
N GLY A 234 9.13 9.45 8.70
CA GLY A 234 8.47 10.75 8.79
C GLY A 234 7.35 10.86 7.78
N ALA A 235 6.27 11.54 8.16
CA ALA A 235 5.17 11.83 7.25
C ALA A 235 5.63 12.74 6.10
N VAL A 236 5.53 12.24 4.87
CA VAL A 236 5.73 13.02 3.65
C VAL A 236 4.40 13.65 3.27
N LEU A 237 4.28 14.97 3.43
CA LEU A 237 3.12 15.76 3.00
C LEU A 237 3.50 16.59 1.78
N PRO A 238 3.15 16.14 0.55
CA PRO A 238 3.41 16.91 -0.65
C PRO A 238 2.49 18.13 -0.75
N THR A 239 2.94 19.14 -1.47
CA THR A 239 2.12 20.29 -1.87
C THR A 239 1.92 20.29 -3.37
N VAL A 240 0.83 20.88 -3.86
CA VAL A 240 0.58 21.03 -5.30
C VAL A 240 0.80 22.49 -5.68
N ARG A 241 1.66 22.74 -6.67
CA ARG A 241 1.87 24.07 -7.26
C ARG A 241 1.76 23.98 -8.78
N GLY A 242 0.71 24.58 -9.32
CA GLY A 242 0.41 24.48 -10.76
C GLY A 242 0.20 23.03 -11.17
N ARG A 243 1.08 22.51 -12.05
CA ARG A 243 1.02 21.13 -12.57
C ARG A 243 2.03 20.19 -11.90
N GLN A 244 2.59 20.60 -10.75
CA GLN A 244 3.62 19.85 -10.04
C GLN A 244 3.16 19.48 -8.62
N VAL A 245 3.47 18.26 -8.23
CA VAL A 245 3.50 17.77 -6.86
C VAL A 245 4.92 17.98 -6.33
N LEU A 246 5.06 18.77 -5.27
CA LEU A 246 6.33 19.10 -4.63
C LEU A 246 6.44 18.35 -3.31
N LEU A 247 7.54 17.64 -3.12
CA LEU A 247 7.86 16.96 -1.86
C LEU A 247 8.60 17.91 -0.90
N PRO A 248 8.59 17.63 0.42
CA PRO A 248 9.30 18.44 1.41
C PRO A 248 10.82 18.55 1.19
N ASP A 249 11.44 17.58 0.52
CA ASP A 249 12.86 17.57 0.18
C ASP A 249 13.21 18.42 -1.06
N GLY A 250 12.20 19.06 -1.68
CA GLY A 250 12.35 19.87 -2.89
C GLY A 250 12.16 19.11 -4.21
N SER A 251 12.01 17.77 -4.16
CA SER A 251 11.73 16.97 -5.35
C SER A 251 10.38 17.34 -5.97
N ALA A 252 10.30 17.35 -7.30
CA ALA A 252 9.10 17.70 -8.04
C ALA A 252 8.66 16.57 -9.00
N PHE A 253 7.35 16.32 -9.04
CA PHE A 253 6.71 15.32 -9.90
C PHE A 253 5.56 15.96 -10.67
N PRO A 254 5.29 15.56 -11.92
CA PRO A 254 4.10 16.04 -12.62
C PRO A 254 2.83 15.52 -11.94
N VAL A 255 1.78 16.36 -11.90
CA VAL A 255 0.43 15.91 -11.54
C VAL A 255 -0.04 14.89 -12.60
N PRO A 256 -0.38 13.64 -12.22
CA PRO A 256 -0.76 12.64 -13.22
C PRO A 256 -1.99 13.03 -14.04
N GLY A 257 -1.96 12.76 -15.35
CA GLY A 257 -3.04 13.09 -16.28
C GLY A 257 -3.05 14.53 -16.79
N ALA A 258 -2.15 15.38 -16.31
CA ALA A 258 -1.89 16.68 -16.90
C ALA A 258 -1.32 16.48 -18.35
N PRO A 259 -1.97 16.99 -19.43
CA PRO A 259 -1.34 16.99 -20.76
C PRO A 259 0.07 17.59 -20.73
N ARG A 260 1.01 16.99 -21.47
CA ARG A 260 2.37 17.54 -21.61
C ARG A 260 2.32 18.90 -22.31
#